data_AF-A0ABD6Z5A2-F1
#
_entry.id   AF-A0ABD6Z5A2-F1
#
_cell.length_a   1.000
_cell.length_b   1.000
_cell.length_c   1.000
_cell.angle_alpha   90.00
_cell.angle_beta   90.00
_cell.angle_gamma   90.00
#
_symmetry.space_group_name_H-M   'P 1'
#
loop_
_entity.id
_entity.type
_entity.pdbx_description
1 polymer ?
#
loop_
_entity_poly.entity_id
_entity_poly.type
_entity_poly.pdbx_seq_one_letter_code
_entity_poly.pdbx_strand_id
1 'polypeptide(L)'
;MASIENMIKWFKDREGKVTYSMNSRLGPNSYDCSSAVYFSLIAGGFLPSGTGIGNTDSLFALEGKLLTSITRSEVKRGDIFVAGYKGNSGGSDGHTGVFVDSTNIIHCTLGGGKNGIVTTPATNWMGDYSGLPVYFYRLKGANPPFKYKVDDVVYIKNNATHYFNGDLISDNDKKLAGKVTGVKYDDTGRNGEHNLVFVKQVQTPTIINHWTLERDLEKWSPTTTYISNGEIVKFKAAAQRTVEGTLLTSDQKSKSVKKVDTIDIAPVNVGTGTSYRKYKLEGIAGWIYETDVQK
;
A
#
# COMPACT_ATOMS: atom_id res chain seq x y z
N MET A 1 7.66 9.54 5.05
CA MET A 1 7.82 8.29 5.84
C MET A 1 8.45 7.24 4.95
N ALA A 2 9.26 6.35 5.52
CA ALA A 2 9.98 5.32 4.78
C ALA A 2 9.02 4.25 4.22
N SER A 3 9.40 3.62 3.11
CA SER A 3 8.56 2.69 2.34
C SER A 3 9.23 1.33 2.19
N ILE A 4 8.62 0.28 2.73
CA ILE A 4 9.09 -1.10 2.53
C ILE A 4 8.97 -1.53 1.06
N GLU A 5 8.01 -0.98 0.31
CA GLU A 5 7.83 -1.31 -1.10
C GLU A 5 8.93 -0.72 -1.96
N ASN A 6 9.42 0.49 -1.64
CA ASN A 6 10.57 1.05 -2.34
C ASN A 6 11.84 0.25 -2.05
N MET A 7 12.01 -0.23 -0.81
CA MET A 7 13.10 -1.14 -0.43
C MET A 7 13.05 -2.45 -1.22
N ILE A 8 11.90 -3.12 -1.26
CA ILE A 8 11.74 -4.39 -1.99
C ILE A 8 11.83 -4.17 -3.50
N LYS A 9 11.26 -3.09 -4.03
CA LYS A 9 11.37 -2.72 -5.45
C LYS A 9 12.83 -2.56 -5.86
N TRP A 10 13.68 -1.95 -5.03
CA TRP A 10 15.10 -1.81 -5.32
C TRP A 10 15.77 -3.16 -5.57
N PHE A 11 15.45 -4.18 -4.76
CA PHE A 11 15.92 -5.54 -4.98
C PHE A 11 15.33 -6.14 -6.26
N LYS A 12 14.00 -6.06 -6.43
CA LYS A 12 13.29 -6.63 -7.60
C LYS A 12 13.75 -6.04 -8.93
N ASP A 13 14.10 -4.76 -8.96
CA ASP A 13 14.63 -4.12 -10.17
C ASP A 13 15.98 -4.73 -10.60
N ARG A 14 16.73 -5.33 -9.67
CA ARG A 14 18.09 -5.89 -9.84
C ARG A 14 18.13 -7.42 -9.82
N GLU A 15 17.03 -8.07 -9.46
CA GLU A 15 16.92 -9.52 -9.41
C GLU A 15 17.29 -10.14 -10.77
N GLY A 16 18.26 -11.06 -10.77
CA GLY A 16 18.80 -11.69 -11.98
C GLY A 16 19.59 -10.78 -12.93
N LYS A 17 19.85 -9.52 -12.58
CA LYS A 17 20.57 -8.54 -13.43
C LYS A 17 21.92 -8.09 -12.89
N VAL A 18 22.24 -8.47 -11.66
CA VAL A 18 23.48 -8.13 -10.97
C VAL A 18 24.12 -9.39 -10.42
N THR A 19 25.42 -9.33 -10.14
CA THR A 19 26.19 -10.46 -9.62
C THR A 19 26.50 -10.27 -8.13
N TYR A 20 26.91 -11.35 -7.47
CA TYR A 20 27.42 -11.27 -6.12
C TYR A 20 28.91 -10.93 -6.12
N SER A 21 29.33 -9.98 -5.28
CA SER A 21 30.75 -9.71 -5.03
C SER A 21 30.95 -9.04 -3.67
N MET A 22 31.87 -9.57 -2.86
CA MET A 22 32.35 -8.90 -1.64
C MET A 22 33.36 -7.79 -1.95
N ASN A 23 34.10 -7.90 -3.06
CA ASN A 23 35.09 -6.90 -3.46
C ASN A 23 34.43 -5.70 -4.15
N SER A 24 33.54 -5.97 -5.10
CA SER A 24 32.83 -4.96 -5.89
C SER A 24 31.40 -4.80 -5.39
N ARG A 25 31.22 -4.61 -4.08
CA ARG A 25 29.92 -4.66 -3.41
C ARG A 25 29.07 -3.37 -3.48
N LEU A 26 29.59 -2.31 -4.10
CA LEU A 26 28.98 -0.97 -4.06
C LEU A 26 28.17 -0.61 -5.32
N GLY A 27 27.84 -1.62 -6.14
CA GLY A 27 27.13 -1.44 -7.39
C GLY A 27 28.00 -0.86 -8.53
N PRO A 28 27.38 -0.58 -9.70
CA PRO A 28 25.99 -0.90 -10.02
C PRO A 28 25.77 -2.37 -10.41
N ASN A 29 26.83 -3.09 -10.79
CA ASN A 29 26.73 -4.41 -11.40
C ASN A 29 26.86 -5.57 -10.40
N SER A 30 27.28 -5.28 -9.17
CA SER A 30 27.48 -6.29 -8.15
C SER A 30 27.29 -5.76 -6.73
N TYR A 31 26.86 -6.66 -5.85
CA TYR A 31 26.58 -6.41 -4.45
C TYR A 31 26.92 -7.66 -3.63
N ASP A 32 27.11 -7.54 -2.33
CA ASP A 32 27.01 -8.67 -1.39
C ASP A 32 25.69 -8.62 -0.61
N CYS A 33 25.48 -9.58 0.31
CA CYS A 33 24.24 -9.68 1.09
C CYS A 33 23.93 -8.38 1.85
N SER A 34 24.90 -7.87 2.62
CA SER A 34 24.70 -6.72 3.50
C SER A 34 24.66 -5.39 2.74
N SER A 35 25.48 -5.20 1.71
CA SER A 35 25.42 -3.99 0.87
C SER A 35 24.08 -3.88 0.16
N ALA A 36 23.55 -4.99 -0.37
CA ALA A 36 22.24 -5.00 -0.99
C ALA A 36 21.15 -4.54 0.00
N VAL A 37 21.20 -5.01 1.26
CA VAL A 37 20.28 -4.54 2.32
C VAL A 37 20.47 -3.04 2.59
N TYR A 38 21.71 -2.55 2.77
CA TYR A 38 21.97 -1.12 2.98
C TYR A 38 21.43 -0.22 1.85
N PHE A 39 21.72 -0.56 0.59
CA PHE A 39 21.20 0.20 -0.55
C PHE A 39 19.68 0.15 -0.62
N SER A 40 19.07 -1.00 -0.32
CA SER A 40 17.62 -1.11 -0.28
C SER A 40 17.00 -0.25 0.84
N LEU A 41 17.64 -0.18 2.01
CA LEU A 41 17.21 0.66 3.14
C LEU A 41 17.29 2.15 2.79
N ILE A 42 18.34 2.55 2.07
CA ILE A 42 18.48 3.90 1.53
C ILE A 42 17.38 4.19 0.50
N ALA A 43 17.14 3.29 -0.45
CA ALA A 43 16.08 3.44 -1.44
C ALA A 43 14.67 3.47 -0.82
N GLY A 44 14.48 2.74 0.29
CA GLY A 44 13.27 2.78 1.11
C GLY A 44 13.12 4.05 1.94
N GLY A 45 14.15 4.89 2.05
CA GLY A 45 14.16 6.08 2.91
C GLY A 45 14.25 5.78 4.40
N PHE A 46 14.68 4.56 4.77
CA PHE A 46 14.95 4.16 6.16
C PHE A 46 16.32 4.65 6.63
N LEU A 47 17.25 4.82 5.69
CA LEU A 47 18.56 5.43 5.90
C LEU A 47 18.71 6.66 4.98
N PRO A 48 19.42 7.72 5.41
CA PRO A 48 19.75 8.85 4.56
C PRO A 48 20.52 8.46 3.28
N SER A 49 20.34 9.21 2.19
CA SER A 49 20.99 8.94 0.89
C SER A 49 22.52 8.92 0.92
N GLY A 50 23.16 9.54 1.92
CA GLY A 50 24.61 9.57 2.10
C GLY A 50 25.15 8.58 3.13
N THR A 51 24.32 7.67 3.65
CA THR A 51 24.76 6.67 4.61
C THR A 51 25.82 5.75 4.00
N GLY A 52 26.97 5.64 4.66
CA GLY A 52 28.02 4.69 4.27
C GLY A 52 27.51 3.25 4.29
N ILE A 53 27.87 2.48 3.27
CA ILE A 53 27.43 1.08 3.11
C ILE A 53 28.23 0.18 4.05
N GLY A 54 27.59 -0.26 5.13
CA GLY A 54 28.19 -1.14 6.12
C GLY A 54 28.22 -2.61 5.72
N ASN A 55 28.41 -3.49 6.70
CA ASN A 55 28.44 -4.95 6.59
C ASN A 55 27.39 -5.60 7.52
N THR A 56 27.45 -6.92 7.68
CA THR A 56 26.51 -7.67 8.54
C THR A 56 26.59 -7.25 10.01
N ASP A 57 27.79 -7.00 10.55
CA ASP A 57 27.95 -6.54 11.94
C ASP A 57 27.38 -5.14 12.16
N SER A 58 27.56 -4.24 11.20
CA SER A 58 26.97 -2.91 11.30
C SER A 58 25.44 -2.93 11.13
N LEU A 59 24.86 -3.96 10.48
CA LEU A 59 23.41 -4.18 10.52
C LEU A 59 22.93 -4.59 11.91
N PHE A 60 23.66 -5.49 12.60
CA PHE A 60 23.35 -5.79 14.01
C PHE A 60 23.39 -4.55 14.90
N ALA A 61 24.31 -3.61 14.63
CA ALA A 61 24.39 -2.35 15.37
C ALA A 61 23.20 -1.39 15.14
N LEU A 62 22.30 -1.69 14.19
CA LEU A 62 21.03 -0.98 14.00
C LEU A 62 19.89 -1.51 14.89
N GLU A 63 20.10 -2.64 15.56
CA GLU A 63 19.17 -3.18 16.57
C GLU A 63 18.92 -2.15 17.68
N GLY A 64 17.66 -2.01 18.09
CA GLY A 64 17.22 -1.01 19.06
C GLY A 64 17.13 0.42 18.51
N LYS A 65 17.81 0.74 17.39
CA LYS A 65 17.74 2.02 16.70
C LYS A 65 16.68 1.99 15.60
N LEU A 66 17.04 1.43 14.44
CA LEU A 66 16.16 1.27 13.28
C LEU A 66 15.47 -0.10 13.27
N LEU A 67 16.14 -1.13 13.80
CA LEU A 67 15.67 -2.51 13.79
C LEU A 67 15.07 -2.87 15.16
N THR A 68 13.81 -3.29 15.17
CA THR A 68 13.14 -3.85 16.34
C THR A 68 13.19 -5.37 16.24
N SER A 69 13.73 -6.05 17.25
CA SER A 69 13.79 -7.51 17.29
C SER A 69 12.39 -8.12 17.30
N ILE A 70 12.20 -9.19 16.53
CA ILE A 70 10.99 -10.00 16.46
C ILE A 70 11.35 -11.49 16.41
N THR A 71 10.36 -12.35 16.62
CA THR A 71 10.50 -13.80 16.49
C THR A 71 10.27 -14.26 15.05
N ARG A 72 10.75 -15.46 14.70
CA ARG A 72 10.53 -16.06 13.37
C ARG A 72 9.04 -16.19 13.01
N SER A 73 8.18 -16.43 13.99
CA SER A 73 6.73 -16.53 13.83
C SER A 73 6.04 -15.19 13.55
N GLU A 74 6.70 -14.06 13.86
CA GLU A 74 6.15 -12.72 13.66
C GLU A 74 6.57 -12.10 12.33
N VAL A 75 7.51 -12.72 11.61
CA VAL A 75 8.05 -12.14 10.37
C VAL A 75 6.97 -11.99 9.31
N LYS A 76 7.06 -10.89 8.59
CA LYS A 76 6.22 -10.57 7.45
C LYS A 76 7.02 -9.84 6.38
N ARG A 77 6.38 -9.59 5.24
CA ARG A 77 6.95 -8.75 4.18
C ARG A 77 7.58 -7.46 4.72
N GLY A 78 8.80 -7.18 4.28
CA GLY A 78 9.58 -6.01 4.66
C GLY A 78 10.40 -6.15 5.95
N ASP A 79 10.23 -7.24 6.70
CA ASP A 79 11.14 -7.56 7.81
C ASP A 79 12.49 -8.04 7.26
N ILE A 80 13.53 -7.94 8.07
CA ILE A 80 14.92 -8.24 7.72
C ILE A 80 15.39 -9.42 8.56
N PHE A 81 16.07 -10.38 7.94
CA PHE A 81 16.87 -11.35 8.71
C PHE A 81 18.35 -10.94 8.69
N VAL A 82 19.04 -11.20 9.79
CA VAL A 82 20.50 -11.13 9.86
C VAL A 82 20.98 -12.41 10.54
N ALA A 83 21.80 -13.18 9.84
CA ALA A 83 22.38 -14.42 10.31
C ALA A 83 23.89 -14.25 10.53
N GLY A 84 24.40 -14.90 11.58
CA GLY A 84 25.80 -14.85 11.99
C GLY A 84 25.98 -14.45 13.45
N TYR A 85 27.20 -14.62 13.96
CA TYR A 85 27.54 -14.26 15.33
C TYR A 85 27.79 -12.75 15.44
N LYS A 86 27.03 -12.06 16.31
CA LYS A 86 27.15 -10.61 16.52
C LYS A 86 28.59 -10.24 16.90
N GLY A 87 29.22 -9.34 16.14
CA GLY A 87 30.60 -8.91 16.33
C GLY A 87 31.64 -9.80 15.65
N ASN A 88 31.21 -10.87 14.96
CA ASN A 88 32.05 -11.81 14.24
C ASN A 88 31.32 -12.33 12.97
N SER A 89 30.67 -11.44 12.23
CA SER A 89 29.90 -11.75 11.01
C SER A 89 30.41 -10.99 9.77
N GLY A 90 31.64 -10.46 9.84
CA GLY A 90 32.30 -9.80 8.73
C GLY A 90 32.61 -10.77 7.58
N GLY A 91 32.71 -10.23 6.36
CA GLY A 91 33.05 -11.05 5.18
C GLY A 91 31.99 -12.12 4.87
N SER A 92 32.43 -13.38 4.83
CA SER A 92 31.59 -14.55 4.52
C SER A 92 30.86 -15.16 5.72
N ASP A 93 31.10 -14.65 6.94
CA ASP A 93 30.69 -15.31 8.18
C ASP A 93 29.27 -14.92 8.65
N GLY A 94 28.54 -14.22 7.79
CA GLY A 94 27.15 -13.84 8.03
C GLY A 94 26.36 -13.72 6.75
N HIS A 95 25.04 -13.58 6.90
CA HIS A 95 24.13 -13.47 5.78
C HIS A 95 22.90 -12.63 6.13
N THR A 96 22.31 -11.96 5.14
CA THR A 96 21.18 -11.07 5.39
C THR A 96 20.36 -10.86 4.13
N GLY A 97 19.11 -10.44 4.33
CA GLY A 97 18.16 -10.17 3.27
C GLY A 97 16.82 -9.71 3.84
N VAL A 98 15.84 -9.58 2.96
CA VAL A 98 14.52 -9.03 3.29
C VAL A 98 13.46 -10.10 3.03
N PHE A 99 12.52 -10.27 3.95
CA PHE A 99 11.33 -11.07 3.72
C PHE A 99 10.43 -10.40 2.68
N VAL A 100 10.10 -11.11 1.59
CA VAL A 100 9.08 -10.65 0.62
C VAL A 100 7.69 -11.11 1.02
N ASP A 101 7.62 -12.11 1.90
CA ASP A 101 6.46 -12.62 2.61
C ASP A 101 6.92 -13.44 3.83
N SER A 102 6.00 -14.07 4.57
CA SER A 102 6.32 -14.88 5.76
C SER A 102 7.18 -16.14 5.51
N THR A 103 7.34 -16.55 4.26
CA THR A 103 7.98 -17.81 3.83
C THR A 103 9.12 -17.64 2.82
N ASN A 104 9.23 -16.51 2.14
CA ASN A 104 10.22 -16.22 1.11
C ASN A 104 11.03 -14.96 1.42
N ILE A 105 12.30 -14.97 0.99
CA ILE A 105 13.25 -13.88 1.15
C ILE A 105 13.77 -13.43 -0.21
N ILE A 106 14.19 -12.17 -0.30
CA ILE A 106 15.01 -11.64 -1.39
C ILE A 106 16.35 -11.19 -0.81
N HIS A 107 17.43 -11.62 -1.46
CA HIS A 107 18.78 -11.45 -0.93
C HIS A 107 19.82 -11.57 -2.05
N CYS A 108 21.05 -11.10 -1.79
CA CYS A 108 22.18 -11.29 -2.70
C CYS A 108 23.04 -12.46 -2.21
N THR A 109 23.28 -13.48 -3.04
CA THR A 109 23.99 -14.70 -2.60
C THR A 109 24.82 -15.36 -3.71
N LEU A 110 25.82 -16.15 -3.30
CA LEU A 110 26.52 -17.17 -4.11
C LEU A 110 26.10 -18.60 -3.75
N GLY A 111 25.21 -18.78 -2.78
CA GLY A 111 24.77 -20.11 -2.32
C GLY A 111 23.95 -20.85 -3.38
N GLY A 112 24.03 -22.19 -3.39
CA GLY A 112 23.17 -23.04 -4.22
C GLY A 112 23.31 -22.81 -5.73
N GLY A 113 24.49 -22.38 -6.19
CA GLY A 113 24.75 -22.08 -7.61
C GLY A 113 24.12 -20.78 -8.12
N LYS A 114 23.62 -19.92 -7.23
CA LYS A 114 23.12 -18.58 -7.58
C LYS A 114 24.29 -17.60 -7.67
N ASN A 115 24.09 -16.49 -8.37
CA ASN A 115 25.07 -15.41 -8.46
C ASN A 115 24.38 -14.05 -8.55
N GLY A 116 24.15 -13.42 -7.41
CA GLY A 116 23.54 -12.10 -7.31
C GLY A 116 22.22 -12.07 -6.55
N ILE A 117 21.36 -11.12 -6.89
CA ILE A 117 20.07 -10.92 -6.21
C ILE A 117 19.04 -11.92 -6.73
N VAL A 118 18.41 -12.65 -5.80
CA VAL A 118 17.43 -13.71 -6.07
C VAL A 118 16.41 -13.83 -4.93
N THR A 119 15.20 -14.28 -5.26
CA THR A 119 14.16 -14.69 -4.31
C THR A 119 14.21 -16.20 -4.09
N THR A 120 14.20 -16.62 -2.82
CA THR A 120 14.23 -18.03 -2.42
C THR A 120 13.26 -18.26 -1.25
N PRO A 121 12.93 -19.52 -0.93
CA PRO A 121 12.38 -19.84 0.38
C PRO A 121 13.27 -19.29 1.49
N ALA A 122 12.71 -18.93 2.64
CA ALA A 122 13.46 -18.43 3.79
C ALA A 122 14.27 -19.56 4.45
N THR A 123 13.58 -20.66 4.80
CA THR A 123 14.20 -21.82 5.45
C THR A 123 15.30 -22.41 4.57
N ASN A 124 16.45 -22.69 5.17
CA ASN A 124 17.69 -23.16 4.55
C ASN A 124 18.45 -22.14 3.67
N TRP A 125 17.94 -20.92 3.48
CA TRP A 125 18.60 -19.89 2.65
C TRP A 125 19.02 -18.65 3.44
N MET A 126 18.61 -18.53 4.70
CA MET A 126 18.99 -17.42 5.58
C MET A 126 20.39 -17.60 6.18
N GLY A 127 21.00 -18.77 6.04
CA GLY A 127 22.25 -19.17 6.70
C GLY A 127 22.04 -20.22 7.80
N ASP A 128 20.77 -20.50 8.12
CA ASP A 128 20.30 -21.56 9.01
C ASP A 128 20.72 -22.96 8.55
N TYR A 129 20.79 -23.20 7.24
CA TYR A 129 21.33 -24.46 6.69
C TYR A 129 22.79 -24.71 7.12
N SER A 130 23.58 -23.65 7.24
CA SER A 130 24.98 -23.70 7.68
C SER A 130 25.13 -23.64 9.21
N GLY A 131 24.01 -23.70 9.96
CA GLY A 131 24.01 -23.66 11.42
C GLY A 131 24.22 -22.26 12.01
N LEU A 132 24.16 -21.19 11.20
CA LEU A 132 24.29 -19.84 11.72
C LEU A 132 23.05 -19.45 12.55
N PRO A 133 23.23 -18.73 13.69
CA PRO A 133 22.10 -18.14 14.39
C PRO A 133 21.45 -17.08 13.50
N VAL A 134 20.12 -17.08 13.43
CA VAL A 134 19.34 -16.14 12.61
C VAL A 134 18.49 -15.25 13.51
N TYR A 135 18.63 -13.95 13.32
CA TYR A 135 17.89 -12.91 14.02
C TYR A 135 16.93 -12.22 13.05
N PHE A 136 15.75 -11.85 13.54
CA PHE A 136 14.67 -11.27 12.73
C PHE A 136 14.31 -9.89 13.24
N TYR A 137 14.09 -8.96 12.31
CA TYR A 137 13.95 -7.55 12.64
C TYR A 137 12.85 -6.88 11.84
N ARG A 138 12.07 -6.04 12.52
CA ARG A 138 11.11 -5.12 11.93
C ARG A 138 11.65 -3.70 11.87
N LEU A 139 11.48 -3.04 10.72
CA LEU A 139 11.89 -1.65 10.53
C LEU A 139 10.99 -0.69 11.30
N LYS A 140 11.58 0.20 12.10
CA LYS A 140 10.88 1.32 12.73
C LYS A 140 10.54 2.40 11.71
N GLY A 141 9.39 3.04 11.87
CA GLY A 141 8.95 4.14 11.00
C GLY A 141 8.58 3.72 9.57
N ALA A 142 8.45 2.40 9.33
CA ALA A 142 7.92 1.87 8.09
C ALA A 142 6.46 2.26 7.94
N ASN A 143 6.10 2.88 6.82
CA ASN A 143 4.71 2.89 6.41
C ASN A 143 4.29 1.45 6.08
N PRO A 144 3.18 0.95 6.63
CA PRO A 144 2.58 -0.26 6.10
C PRO A 144 2.31 -0.09 4.59
N PRO A 145 2.43 -1.15 3.79
CA PRO A 145 2.45 -1.11 2.32
C PRO A 145 1.02 -0.94 1.78
N PHE A 146 0.37 0.16 2.14
CA PHE A 146 -0.99 0.43 1.70
C PHE A 146 -0.95 1.32 0.45
N LYS A 147 -1.44 0.80 -0.67
CA LYS A 147 -1.73 1.58 -1.89
C LYS A 147 -2.78 2.65 -1.61
N TYR A 148 -3.74 2.34 -0.73
CA TYR A 148 -4.82 3.24 -0.36
C TYR A 148 -4.71 3.71 1.08
N LYS A 149 -5.06 4.96 1.33
CA LYS A 149 -5.09 5.56 2.67
C LYS A 149 -6.51 5.67 3.18
N VAL A 150 -6.68 5.80 4.49
CA VAL A 150 -7.96 6.28 5.04
C VAL A 150 -8.35 7.58 4.34
N ASP A 151 -9.63 7.70 4.03
CA ASP A 151 -10.23 8.76 3.23
C ASP A 151 -10.03 8.70 1.71
N ASP A 152 -9.18 7.82 1.18
CA ASP A 152 -9.21 7.53 -0.25
C ASP A 152 -10.59 7.00 -0.67
N VAL A 153 -10.97 7.28 -1.91
CA VAL A 153 -12.18 6.74 -2.52
C VAL A 153 -11.76 5.65 -3.50
N VAL A 154 -12.38 4.50 -3.39
CA VAL A 154 -12.04 3.29 -4.17
C VAL A 154 -13.32 2.60 -4.62
N TYR A 155 -13.25 1.83 -5.70
CA TYR A 155 -14.33 0.92 -6.10
C TYR A 155 -13.80 -0.49 -6.29
N ILE A 156 -14.71 -1.47 -6.22
CA ILE A 156 -14.40 -2.88 -6.43
C ILE A 156 -14.37 -3.18 -7.93
N LYS A 157 -13.29 -3.79 -8.41
CA LYS A 157 -13.14 -4.16 -9.82
C LYS A 157 -14.15 -5.22 -10.25
N ASN A 158 -14.54 -5.20 -11.52
CA ASN A 158 -15.54 -6.14 -12.06
C ASN A 158 -15.15 -7.62 -11.92
N ASN A 159 -13.85 -7.92 -11.95
CA ASN A 159 -13.30 -9.27 -11.85
C ASN A 159 -13.16 -9.78 -10.40
N ALA A 160 -13.42 -8.94 -9.39
CA ALA A 160 -13.44 -9.37 -8.00
C ALA A 160 -14.64 -10.31 -7.77
N THR A 161 -14.43 -11.39 -7.02
CA THR A 161 -15.47 -12.42 -6.83
C THR A 161 -15.93 -12.55 -5.38
N HIS A 162 -15.03 -12.40 -4.41
CA HIS A 162 -15.32 -12.63 -3.00
C HIS A 162 -14.69 -11.56 -2.10
N TYR A 163 -15.40 -11.23 -1.02
CA TYR A 163 -14.84 -10.49 0.11
C TYR A 163 -13.88 -11.37 0.91
N PHE A 164 -13.11 -10.74 1.80
CA PHE A 164 -12.16 -11.44 2.66
C PHE A 164 -12.79 -12.57 3.49
N ASN A 165 -14.02 -12.38 3.97
CA ASN A 165 -14.72 -13.37 4.79
C ASN A 165 -15.30 -14.53 3.97
N GLY A 166 -15.10 -14.55 2.65
CA GLY A 166 -15.56 -15.61 1.75
C GLY A 166 -16.93 -15.33 1.14
N ASP A 167 -17.60 -14.23 1.49
CA ASP A 167 -18.89 -13.87 0.91
C ASP A 167 -18.71 -13.43 -0.54
N LEU A 168 -19.67 -13.77 -1.40
CA LEU A 168 -19.70 -13.33 -2.79
C LEU A 168 -19.87 -11.81 -2.88
N ILE A 169 -19.07 -11.18 -3.74
CA ILE A 169 -19.24 -9.78 -4.10
C ILE A 169 -20.35 -9.68 -5.14
N SER A 170 -21.41 -8.95 -4.81
CA SER A 170 -22.53 -8.77 -5.74
C SER A 170 -22.17 -7.81 -6.88
N ASP A 171 -22.86 -7.95 -8.03
CA ASP A 171 -22.72 -6.99 -9.13
C ASP A 171 -23.18 -5.58 -8.76
N ASN A 172 -24.00 -5.44 -7.71
CA ASN A 172 -24.37 -4.15 -7.18
C ASN A 172 -23.21 -3.53 -6.40
N ASP A 173 -22.47 -4.31 -5.61
CA ASP A 173 -21.33 -3.79 -4.83
C ASP A 173 -20.18 -3.34 -5.73
N LYS A 174 -19.94 -4.08 -6.82
CA LYS A 174 -18.96 -3.69 -7.87
C LYS A 174 -19.31 -2.36 -8.52
N LYS A 175 -20.58 -1.97 -8.48
CA LYS A 175 -21.05 -0.71 -9.04
C LYS A 175 -20.86 0.47 -8.09
N LEU A 176 -20.52 0.25 -6.82
CA LEU A 176 -20.42 1.31 -5.81
C LEU A 176 -18.96 1.72 -5.59
N ALA A 177 -18.75 3.01 -5.34
CA ALA A 177 -17.49 3.56 -4.83
C ALA A 177 -17.64 3.84 -3.33
N GLY A 178 -16.56 3.63 -2.58
CA GLY A 178 -16.53 3.65 -1.12
C GLY A 178 -15.35 4.40 -0.57
N LYS A 179 -15.56 5.03 0.59
CA LYS A 179 -14.48 5.65 1.34
C LYS A 179 -13.73 4.59 2.14
N VAL A 180 -12.40 4.61 2.06
CA VAL A 180 -11.54 3.79 2.90
C VAL A 180 -11.65 4.26 4.34
N THR A 181 -12.06 3.35 5.23
CA THR A 181 -12.20 3.61 6.67
C THR A 181 -11.23 2.79 7.51
N GLY A 182 -10.60 1.80 6.91
CA GLY A 182 -9.56 1.01 7.56
C GLY A 182 -8.70 0.29 6.54
N VAL A 183 -7.47 0.05 6.93
CA VAL A 183 -6.50 -0.74 6.17
C VAL A 183 -5.90 -1.74 7.13
N LYS A 184 -5.88 -3.02 6.76
CA LYS A 184 -5.24 -4.08 7.52
C LYS A 184 -4.33 -4.88 6.60
N TYR A 185 -3.29 -5.44 7.18
CA TYR A 185 -2.39 -6.37 6.52
C TYR A 185 -2.60 -7.74 7.14
N ASP A 186 -2.75 -8.77 6.31
CA ASP A 186 -2.87 -10.15 6.76
C ASP A 186 -1.93 -11.05 5.92
N ASP A 187 -1.15 -11.84 6.64
CA ASP A 187 -0.09 -12.72 6.15
C ASP A 187 -0.36 -14.20 6.50
N THR A 188 -1.60 -14.54 6.85
CA THR A 188 -1.95 -15.89 7.32
C THR A 188 -1.95 -16.95 6.22
N GLY A 189 -1.57 -16.62 4.98
CA GLY A 189 -1.48 -17.57 3.86
C GLY A 189 -2.83 -18.14 3.42
N ARG A 190 -3.94 -17.45 3.72
CA ARG A 190 -5.30 -17.94 3.42
C ARG A 190 -5.47 -18.14 1.91
N ASN A 191 -6.08 -19.27 1.55
CA ASN A 191 -6.34 -19.67 0.16
C ASN A 191 -5.08 -19.74 -0.73
N GLY A 192 -3.91 -20.01 -0.14
CA GLY A 192 -2.64 -20.13 -0.87
C GLY A 192 -2.04 -18.77 -1.28
N GLU A 193 -2.60 -17.67 -0.77
CA GLU A 193 -2.13 -16.33 -1.06
C GLU A 193 -1.58 -15.66 0.20
N HIS A 194 -0.40 -15.05 0.05
CA HIS A 194 0.30 -14.33 1.11
C HIS A 194 0.33 -12.83 0.81
N ASN A 195 0.58 -12.00 1.84
CA ASN A 195 0.70 -10.54 1.73
C ASN A 195 -0.57 -9.81 1.29
N LEU A 196 -1.71 -10.16 1.88
CA LEU A 196 -2.98 -9.58 1.49
C LEU A 196 -3.20 -8.28 2.27
N VAL A 197 -3.16 -7.17 1.53
CA VAL A 197 -3.64 -5.89 2.05
C VAL A 197 -5.15 -5.88 1.88
N PHE A 198 -5.85 -5.59 2.96
CA PHE A 198 -7.29 -5.48 2.97
C PHE A 198 -7.70 -4.08 3.32
N VAL A 199 -8.69 -3.59 2.61
CA VAL A 199 -9.24 -2.26 2.75
C VAL A 199 -10.68 -2.42 3.23
N LYS A 200 -10.98 -1.84 4.38
CA LYS A 200 -12.34 -1.72 4.89
C LYS A 200 -12.96 -0.49 4.27
N GLN A 201 -14.01 -0.69 3.50
CA GLN A 201 -14.80 0.39 2.94
C GLN A 201 -16.06 0.57 3.78
N VAL A 202 -16.51 1.82 3.91
CA VAL A 202 -17.91 2.09 4.28
C VAL A 202 -18.59 2.52 3.00
N GLN A 203 -19.45 1.64 2.47
CA GLN A 203 -20.21 1.86 1.25
C GLN A 203 -21.70 1.79 1.56
N THR A 204 -22.25 2.89 2.09
CA THR A 204 -23.71 3.11 2.13
C THR A 204 -24.52 2.06 2.93
N PRO A 205 -25.83 2.25 3.17
CA PRO A 205 -26.57 1.45 4.17
C PRO A 205 -26.59 -0.08 3.93
N THR A 206 -26.18 -0.55 2.74
CA THR A 206 -26.28 -1.96 2.32
C THR A 206 -24.98 -2.76 2.42
N ILE A 207 -23.80 -2.13 2.53
CA ILE A 207 -22.53 -2.85 2.67
C ILE A 207 -21.99 -2.63 4.08
N ILE A 208 -22.38 -3.53 4.98
CA ILE A 208 -21.96 -3.47 6.37
C ILE A 208 -20.77 -4.44 6.56
N ASN A 209 -19.61 -3.89 6.91
CA ASN A 209 -18.46 -4.59 7.55
C ASN A 209 -17.60 -5.59 6.75
N HIS A 210 -17.59 -5.58 5.41
CA HIS A 210 -16.66 -6.43 4.65
C HIS A 210 -15.27 -5.79 4.45
N TRP A 211 -14.25 -6.65 4.35
CA TRP A 211 -12.89 -6.28 3.98
C TRP A 211 -12.64 -6.75 2.54
N THR A 212 -12.13 -5.86 1.68
CA THR A 212 -11.84 -6.20 0.27
C THR A 212 -10.34 -6.20 0.04
N LEU A 213 -9.86 -7.12 -0.80
CA LEU A 213 -8.45 -7.19 -1.18
C LEU A 213 -8.02 -5.93 -1.95
N GLU A 214 -6.88 -5.36 -1.59
CA GLU A 214 -6.34 -4.15 -2.21
C GLU A 214 -6.15 -4.29 -3.73
N ARG A 215 -5.80 -5.50 -4.20
CA ARG A 215 -5.66 -5.79 -5.64
C ARG A 215 -6.99 -5.79 -6.40
N ASP A 216 -8.09 -6.06 -5.70
CA ASP A 216 -9.45 -6.06 -6.23
C ASP A 216 -10.08 -4.66 -6.20
N LEU A 217 -9.31 -3.67 -5.76
CA LEU A 217 -9.72 -2.29 -5.67
C LEU A 217 -8.97 -1.43 -6.67
N GLU A 218 -9.63 -0.36 -7.08
CA GLU A 218 -9.05 0.69 -7.91
C GLU A 218 -9.34 2.06 -7.29
N LYS A 219 -8.35 2.98 -7.39
CA LYS A 219 -8.53 4.34 -6.89
C LYS A 219 -9.55 5.03 -7.77
N TRP A 220 -10.57 5.61 -7.15
CA TRP A 220 -11.47 6.50 -7.83
C TRP A 220 -10.93 7.94 -7.81
N SER A 221 -11.17 8.70 -8.88
CA SER A 221 -10.86 10.13 -8.95
C SER A 221 -12.03 10.88 -9.61
N PRO A 222 -12.48 12.02 -9.05
CA PRO A 222 -13.52 12.82 -9.68
C PRO A 222 -13.03 13.37 -11.02
N THR A 223 -13.93 13.46 -12.00
CA THR A 223 -13.66 14.12 -13.29
C THR A 223 -13.85 15.64 -13.24
N THR A 224 -14.32 16.17 -12.10
CA THR A 224 -14.63 17.59 -11.92
C THR A 224 -13.77 18.24 -10.82
N THR A 225 -13.50 19.53 -10.98
CA THR A 225 -12.72 20.33 -10.01
C THR A 225 -13.33 20.27 -8.62
N TYR A 226 -12.49 20.10 -7.59
CA TYR A 226 -12.94 20.09 -6.20
C TYR A 226 -13.49 21.43 -5.75
N ILE A 227 -14.69 21.38 -5.16
CA ILE A 227 -15.37 22.52 -4.56
C ILE A 227 -15.42 22.28 -3.05
N SER A 228 -14.84 23.19 -2.27
CA SER A 228 -14.68 23.07 -0.82
C SER A 228 -15.93 23.53 -0.07
N ASN A 229 -16.09 23.05 1.17
CA ASN A 229 -17.08 23.64 2.09
C ASN A 229 -16.83 25.14 2.22
N GLY A 230 -17.90 25.92 2.16
CA GLY A 230 -17.88 27.37 2.21
C GLY A 230 -17.63 28.06 0.87
N GLU A 231 -17.23 27.33 -0.17
CA GLU A 231 -17.16 27.91 -1.51
C GLU A 231 -18.56 28.17 -2.06
N ILE A 232 -18.59 29.14 -2.95
CA ILE A 232 -19.79 29.61 -3.61
C ILE A 232 -19.89 28.93 -4.98
N VAL A 233 -21.08 28.41 -5.30
CA VAL A 233 -21.37 27.75 -6.58
C VAL A 233 -22.62 28.30 -7.25
N LYS A 234 -22.74 28.05 -8.55
CA LYS A 234 -23.93 28.30 -9.36
C LYS A 234 -24.43 27.01 -9.98
N PHE A 235 -25.74 26.90 -10.16
CA PHE A 235 -26.32 25.82 -10.93
C PHE A 235 -25.95 25.97 -12.42
N LYS A 236 -25.58 24.85 -13.05
CA LYS A 236 -25.47 24.77 -14.51
C LYS A 236 -26.87 24.76 -15.13
N ALA A 237 -26.97 25.17 -16.39
CA ALA A 237 -28.24 25.19 -17.12
C ALA A 237 -28.92 23.80 -17.19
N ALA A 238 -28.14 22.74 -17.18
CA ALA A 238 -28.62 21.36 -17.22
C ALA A 238 -29.23 20.87 -15.89
N ALA A 239 -29.05 21.59 -14.77
CA ALA A 239 -29.56 21.18 -13.46
C ALA A 239 -31.10 21.26 -13.41
N GLN A 240 -31.75 20.11 -13.21
CA GLN A 240 -33.22 20.03 -13.18
C GLN A 240 -33.78 19.56 -11.84
N ARG A 241 -33.10 18.63 -11.17
CA ARG A 241 -33.61 17.95 -9.97
C ARG A 241 -32.51 17.78 -8.92
N THR A 242 -32.91 17.62 -7.67
CA THR A 242 -32.03 17.11 -6.61
C THR A 242 -31.75 15.62 -6.83
N VAL A 243 -30.78 15.08 -6.12
CA VAL A 243 -30.45 13.65 -6.10
C VAL A 243 -31.67 12.79 -5.71
N GLU A 244 -32.53 13.31 -4.84
CA GLU A 244 -33.77 12.67 -4.39
C GLU A 244 -34.93 12.79 -5.39
N GLY A 245 -34.71 13.47 -6.54
CA GLY A 245 -35.70 13.60 -7.60
C GLY A 245 -36.62 14.83 -7.51
N THR A 246 -36.44 15.68 -6.51
CA THR A 246 -37.22 16.93 -6.35
C THR A 246 -36.86 17.94 -7.42
N LEU A 247 -37.84 18.59 -8.07
CA LEU A 247 -37.60 19.62 -9.08
C LEU A 247 -37.00 20.89 -8.48
N LEU A 248 -35.98 21.44 -9.13
CA LEU A 248 -35.38 22.73 -8.80
C LEU A 248 -36.18 23.87 -9.44
N THR A 249 -36.65 24.82 -8.63
CA THR A 249 -37.45 25.95 -9.13
C THR A 249 -36.58 26.98 -9.86
N SER A 250 -37.21 27.79 -10.71
CA SER A 250 -36.53 28.88 -11.42
C SER A 250 -35.86 29.85 -10.45
N ASP A 251 -36.48 30.15 -9.30
CA ASP A 251 -35.94 31.04 -8.27
C ASP A 251 -34.72 30.45 -7.55
N GLN A 252 -34.71 29.13 -7.32
CA GLN A 252 -33.56 28.44 -6.74
C GLN A 252 -32.35 28.46 -7.69
N LYS A 253 -32.61 28.42 -9.01
CA LYS A 253 -31.58 28.49 -10.06
C LYS A 253 -31.14 29.93 -10.39
N SER A 254 -32.04 30.90 -10.28
CA SER A 254 -31.81 32.30 -10.70
C SER A 254 -31.11 33.19 -9.65
N LYS A 255 -31.14 32.84 -8.36
CA LYS A 255 -30.54 33.63 -7.26
C LYS A 255 -29.05 33.30 -6.99
N SER A 256 -28.25 33.14 -8.02
CA SER A 256 -27.13 32.19 -8.08
C SER A 256 -25.78 32.66 -7.50
N VAL A 257 -25.65 32.54 -6.19
CA VAL A 257 -24.43 32.08 -5.52
C VAL A 257 -24.84 31.30 -4.27
N LYS A 258 -24.60 29.99 -4.26
CA LYS A 258 -24.96 29.08 -3.17
C LYS A 258 -23.72 28.63 -2.44
N LYS A 259 -23.70 28.78 -1.12
CA LYS A 259 -22.61 28.26 -0.30
C LYS A 259 -22.74 26.75 -0.18
N VAL A 260 -21.64 26.04 -0.43
CA VAL A 260 -21.52 24.61 -0.14
C VAL A 260 -21.43 24.44 1.37
N ASP A 261 -22.41 23.76 1.96
CA ASP A 261 -22.48 23.53 3.40
C ASP A 261 -21.86 22.19 3.77
N THR A 262 -22.32 21.13 3.10
CA THR A 262 -21.83 19.76 3.32
C THR A 262 -21.50 19.10 2.00
N ILE A 263 -20.40 18.35 1.97
CA ILE A 263 -20.02 17.50 0.84
C ILE A 263 -20.20 16.05 1.27
N ASP A 264 -20.85 15.26 0.43
CA ASP A 264 -20.91 13.81 0.57
C ASP A 264 -20.54 13.16 -0.78
N ILE A 265 -20.02 11.95 -0.71
CA ILE A 265 -19.68 11.17 -1.90
C ILE A 265 -20.87 10.24 -2.13
N ALA A 266 -21.65 10.50 -3.18
CA ALA A 266 -22.73 9.60 -3.54
C ALA A 266 -22.13 8.22 -3.94
N PRO A 267 -22.68 7.09 -3.48
CA PRO A 267 -22.36 5.80 -4.07
C PRO A 267 -22.78 5.82 -5.55
N VAL A 268 -21.88 5.42 -6.45
CA VAL A 268 -22.25 5.33 -7.88
C VAL A 268 -22.99 4.07 -8.25
N ASN A 269 -23.65 4.12 -9.41
CA ASN A 269 -23.76 2.97 -10.28
C ASN A 269 -22.66 3.05 -11.36
N VAL A 270 -21.68 2.14 -11.36
CA VAL A 270 -20.58 2.08 -12.36
C VAL A 270 -21.07 1.76 -13.79
N GLY A 271 -22.35 1.39 -13.97
CA GLY A 271 -22.93 1.13 -15.31
C GLY A 271 -23.08 2.35 -16.23
N THR A 272 -23.06 3.57 -15.69
CA THR A 272 -23.11 4.83 -16.47
C THR A 272 -21.83 5.66 -16.37
N GLY A 273 -20.80 5.16 -15.67
CA GLY A 273 -19.48 5.79 -15.61
C GLY A 273 -19.42 7.16 -14.94
N THR A 274 -20.41 7.56 -14.14
CA THR A 274 -20.44 8.91 -13.57
C THR A 274 -20.75 8.90 -12.08
N SER A 275 -19.71 9.07 -11.26
CA SER A 275 -19.86 9.42 -9.85
C SER A 275 -19.60 10.87 -9.65
N TYR A 276 -20.45 11.45 -8.83
CA TYR A 276 -20.51 12.84 -8.52
C TYR A 276 -20.41 12.95 -7.01
N ARG A 277 -19.55 13.83 -6.49
CA ARG A 277 -19.82 14.38 -5.16
C ARG A 277 -21.23 14.95 -5.21
N LYS A 278 -21.90 14.94 -4.08
CA LYS A 278 -23.14 15.66 -3.91
C LYS A 278 -22.94 16.72 -2.84
N TYR A 279 -23.57 17.86 -3.05
CA TYR A 279 -23.45 19.02 -2.21
C TYR A 279 -24.78 19.32 -1.55
N LYS A 280 -24.77 19.58 -0.25
CA LYS A 280 -25.82 20.38 0.37
C LYS A 280 -25.49 21.83 0.10
N LEU A 281 -26.45 22.51 -0.52
CA LEU A 281 -26.36 23.93 -0.83
C LEU A 281 -27.29 24.71 0.08
N GLU A 282 -26.83 25.88 0.54
CA GLU A 282 -27.64 26.73 1.41
C GLU A 282 -29.01 27.08 0.79
N GLY A 283 -30.08 26.79 1.53
CA GLY A 283 -31.46 27.02 1.11
C GLY A 283 -31.97 26.08 0.02
N ILE A 284 -31.31 24.94 -0.20
CA ILE A 284 -31.80 23.86 -1.07
C ILE A 284 -32.12 22.64 -0.21
N ALA A 285 -33.37 22.16 -0.29
CA ALA A 285 -33.79 20.92 0.36
C ALA A 285 -33.38 19.73 -0.50
N GLY A 286 -32.41 18.96 -0.04
CA GLY A 286 -31.87 17.78 -0.73
C GLY A 286 -30.43 17.95 -1.18
N TRP A 287 -29.89 16.91 -1.80
CA TRP A 287 -28.53 16.88 -2.31
C TRP A 287 -28.48 17.29 -3.79
N ILE A 288 -27.40 17.95 -4.22
CA ILE A 288 -27.17 18.35 -5.60
C ILE A 288 -25.93 17.66 -6.14
N TYR A 289 -26.00 17.05 -7.33
CA TYR A 289 -24.82 16.44 -7.95
C TYR A 289 -23.77 17.49 -8.32
N GLU A 290 -22.49 17.15 -8.22
CA GLU A 290 -21.39 18.06 -8.57
C GLU A 290 -21.42 18.49 -10.03
N THR A 291 -21.97 17.65 -10.92
CA THR A 291 -22.14 17.98 -12.33
C THR A 291 -23.17 19.05 -12.57
N ASP A 292 -24.11 19.24 -11.65
CA ASP A 292 -25.15 20.25 -11.75
C ASP A 292 -24.70 21.63 -11.27
N VAL A 293 -23.47 21.76 -10.78
CA VAL A 293 -22.92 23.02 -10.28
C VAL A 293 -21.54 23.35 -10.85
N GLN A 294 -21.19 24.63 -10.80
CA GLN A 294 -19.89 25.17 -11.17
C GLN A 294 -19.51 26.31 -10.21
N LYS A 295 -18.21 26.62 -10.09
CA LYS A 295 -17.75 27.83 -9.40
C LYS A 295 -18.23 29.09 -10.13
#